data_AF-A0A2V6FXH4-F1
#
_entry.id   AF-A0A2V6FXH4-F1
#
_cell.length_a   1.000
_cell.length_b   1.000
_cell.length_c   1.000
_cell.angle_alpha   90.00
_cell.angle_beta   90.00
_cell.angle_gamma   90.00
#
_symmetry.space_group_name_H-M   'P 1'
#
loop_
_entity.id
_entity.type
_entity.pdbx_description
1 polymer ?
#
loop_
_entity_poly.entity_id
_entity_poly.type
_entity_poly.pdbx_seq_one_letter_code
_entity_poly.pdbx_strand_id
1 'polypeptide(L)'
;MEPWSSVARQRKKMFCCDVCSKPMSMLAPCAEPHHWKIFTCVTPEAHRVVKLFAITFTAFQETLRRRVFYIVLLLTFLVVIMIGSQMFFMRMARHAGETQIVTNMGVHFMQMIVGFWNFAALFLALFLGGIGVSSEISARTIVHVMSRPVKRWVYLLGRWFGILIFLYLFLLVGMAGALLVSVWLNIPFASTLWLAFAENYVMATFYSGVALGFSVVMPPMLAGTLAFLLSILPSIAQNAIHDPRWLHRMPALVGYYLGPAQMPVKLMAESFAKERLHTDYWLYLRVLGENIFYVVAVFVVATFFFRRREVRVR
;
A
#
# COMPACT_ATOMS: atom_id res chain seq x y z
N MET A 1 31.18 57.92 -25.67
CA MET A 1 32.35 57.02 -25.68
C MET A 1 32.41 56.40 -24.30
N GLU A 2 32.22 55.13 -24.00
CA GLU A 2 31.96 53.87 -24.69
C GLU A 2 31.12 52.99 -23.72
N PRO A 3 30.44 51.92 -24.19
CA PRO A 3 29.54 51.09 -23.39
C PRO A 3 30.22 49.80 -22.89
N TRP A 4 29.97 49.43 -21.62
CA TRP A 4 30.42 48.15 -21.06
C TRP A 4 29.40 47.03 -21.28
N SER A 5 29.73 46.20 -22.26
CA SER A 5 29.73 44.73 -22.27
C SER A 5 28.64 43.91 -21.55
N SER A 6 27.97 43.13 -22.40
CA SER A 6 27.16 41.94 -22.15
C SER A 6 27.86 40.82 -21.37
N VAL A 7 27.18 40.25 -20.36
CA VAL A 7 27.56 38.98 -19.72
C VAL A 7 26.66 37.85 -20.24
N ALA A 8 27.11 37.18 -21.30
CA ALA A 8 26.58 35.90 -21.74
C ALA A 8 27.34 34.77 -21.03
N ARG A 9 26.70 34.05 -20.11
CA ARG A 9 27.28 32.85 -19.48
C ARG A 9 26.62 31.60 -20.05
N GLN A 10 27.14 31.13 -21.18
CA GLN A 10 26.88 29.80 -21.73
C GLN A 10 27.31 28.72 -20.72
N ARG A 11 26.37 27.93 -20.21
CA ARG A 11 26.67 26.68 -19.50
C ARG A 11 26.98 25.59 -20.53
N LYS A 12 28.27 25.34 -20.78
CA LYS A 12 28.76 24.14 -21.48
C LYS A 12 28.33 22.89 -20.71
N LYS A 13 27.52 22.04 -21.36
CA LYS A 13 27.33 20.63 -21.00
C LYS A 13 28.65 19.91 -21.30
N MET A 14 29.31 19.37 -20.28
CA MET A 14 30.46 18.49 -20.47
C MET A 14 30.03 17.07 -20.15
N PHE A 15 29.89 16.27 -21.20
CA PHE A 15 29.75 14.82 -21.14
C PHE A 15 31.09 14.24 -20.65
N CYS A 16 31.07 13.53 -19.53
CA CYS A 16 32.23 12.80 -19.00
C CYS A 16 32.14 11.34 -19.44
N CYS A 17 32.71 11.04 -20.61
CA CYS A 17 33.14 9.72 -21.05
C CYS A 17 34.26 10.00 -22.04
N ASP A 18 35.53 9.73 -21.66
CA ASP A 18 36.66 9.43 -22.56
C ASP A 18 38.06 9.66 -21.93
N VAL A 19 38.26 9.41 -20.64
CA VAL A 19 39.63 9.39 -20.09
C VAL A 19 39.84 8.18 -19.20
N CYS A 20 39.97 7.01 -19.84
CA CYS A 20 40.51 5.82 -19.18
C CYS A 20 41.32 4.95 -20.16
N SER A 21 42.19 5.57 -20.94
CA SER A 21 43.17 4.85 -21.77
C SER A 21 44.45 5.65 -21.93
N LYS A 22 45.39 5.52 -20.98
CA LYS A 22 46.85 5.43 -21.23
C LYS A 22 47.64 5.25 -19.92
N PRO A 23 48.74 4.47 -19.92
CA PRO A 23 49.51 4.16 -18.73
C PRO A 23 50.73 5.08 -18.54
N MET A 24 50.98 5.41 -17.27
CA MET A 24 52.29 5.54 -16.59
C MET A 24 53.45 6.29 -17.28
N SER A 25 53.78 7.48 -16.76
CA SER A 25 55.16 8.01 -16.77
C SER A 25 55.41 8.85 -15.51
N MET A 26 56.50 8.51 -14.83
CA MET A 26 57.08 9.13 -13.62
C MET A 26 57.39 10.63 -13.80
N LEU A 27 57.18 11.45 -12.75
CA LEU A 27 58.21 12.29 -12.10
C LEU A 27 57.64 13.24 -11.02
N ALA A 28 58.25 13.10 -9.83
CA ALA A 28 58.51 14.06 -8.76
C ALA A 28 57.41 14.53 -7.76
N PRO A 29 57.79 14.74 -6.47
CA PRO A 29 56.88 14.87 -5.34
C PRO A 29 56.84 16.32 -4.80
N CYS A 30 55.64 16.89 -4.62
CA CYS A 30 55.46 18.08 -3.80
C CYS A 30 54.15 17.99 -3.01
N ALA A 31 54.27 18.30 -1.74
CA ALA A 31 53.28 18.15 -0.68
C ALA A 31 52.16 19.18 -0.77
N GLU A 32 50.91 18.70 -0.74
CA GLU A 32 49.74 19.37 -0.13
C GLU A 32 48.75 18.28 0.34
N PRO A 33 48.02 18.46 1.47
CA PRO A 33 47.15 17.44 2.04
C PRO A 33 45.90 17.29 1.16
N HIS A 34 45.99 16.35 0.23
CA HIS A 34 44.96 16.10 -0.77
C HIS A 34 43.69 15.59 -0.07
N HIS A 35 42.62 16.40 -0.12
CA HIS A 35 41.27 15.95 0.21
C HIS A 35 40.99 14.66 -0.59
N TRP A 36 40.94 13.55 0.14
CA TRP A 36 40.38 12.24 -0.16
C TRP A 36 39.15 12.35 -1.06
N LYS A 37 39.39 12.46 -2.37
CA LYS A 37 38.38 12.20 -3.39
C LYS A 37 38.16 10.70 -3.36
N ILE A 38 37.20 10.28 -2.55
CA ILE A 38 36.60 8.95 -2.65
C ILE A 38 35.98 8.87 -4.05
N PHE A 39 36.75 8.33 -4.99
CA PHE A 39 36.25 7.86 -6.28
C PHE A 39 35.44 6.60 -6.00
N THR A 40 34.24 6.78 -5.44
CA THR A 40 33.23 5.72 -5.47
C THR A 40 32.71 5.69 -6.90
N CYS A 41 33.14 4.69 -7.67
CA CYS A 41 32.45 4.27 -8.88
C CYS A 41 31.07 3.74 -8.49
N VAL A 42 30.16 4.62 -8.07
CA VAL A 42 28.76 4.29 -7.85
C VAL A 42 28.12 4.17 -9.22
N THR A 43 27.81 2.94 -9.62
CA THR A 43 27.05 2.70 -10.84
C THR A 43 25.74 3.51 -10.79
N PRO A 44 25.28 4.10 -11.92
CA PRO A 44 24.08 4.93 -11.94
C PRO A 44 22.81 4.19 -11.48
N GLU A 45 22.81 2.86 -11.56
CA GLU A 45 21.78 1.95 -11.05
C GLU A 45 21.74 1.94 -9.51
N ALA A 46 22.89 1.76 -8.84
CA ALA A 46 22.99 1.73 -7.37
C ALA A 46 22.51 3.05 -6.74
N HIS A 47 22.82 4.18 -7.39
CA HIS A 47 22.36 5.49 -6.94
C HIS A 47 20.83 5.66 -6.99
N ARG A 48 20.12 4.94 -7.88
CA ARG A 48 18.65 4.97 -7.94
C ARG A 48 18.02 4.14 -6.83
N VAL A 49 18.57 2.95 -6.55
CA VAL A 49 18.06 2.06 -5.50
C VAL A 49 18.21 2.72 -4.13
N VAL A 50 19.39 3.30 -3.84
CA VAL A 50 19.63 4.02 -2.58
C VAL A 50 18.68 5.21 -2.41
N LYS A 51 18.43 5.96 -3.51
CA LYS A 51 17.44 7.05 -3.50
C LYS A 51 16.01 6.54 -3.25
N LEU A 52 15.63 5.43 -3.89
CA LEU A 52 14.31 4.83 -3.71
C LEU A 52 14.10 4.43 -2.25
N PHE A 53 15.07 3.72 -1.65
CA PHE A 53 15.02 3.35 -0.24
C PHE A 53 14.95 4.56 0.69
N ALA A 54 15.74 5.60 0.43
CA ALA A 54 15.70 6.83 1.22
C ALA A 54 14.31 7.49 1.18
N ILE A 55 13.72 7.65 -0.02
CA ILE A 55 12.38 8.22 -0.20
C ILE A 55 11.33 7.36 0.50
N THR A 56 11.44 6.04 0.36
CA THR A 56 10.52 5.06 0.97
C THR A 56 10.55 5.18 2.49
N PHE A 57 11.73 5.21 3.09
CA PHE A 57 11.89 5.29 4.54
C PHE A 57 11.37 6.63 5.09
N THR A 58 11.63 7.73 4.40
CA THR A 58 11.07 9.04 4.79
C THR A 58 9.54 9.06 4.69
N ALA A 59 8.97 8.48 3.63
CA ALA A 59 7.53 8.39 3.45
C ALA A 59 6.88 7.51 4.53
N PHE A 60 7.53 6.41 4.91
CA PHE A 60 7.10 5.53 5.99
C PHE A 60 7.08 6.25 7.34
N GLN A 61 8.17 6.96 7.70
CA GLN A 61 8.23 7.73 8.95
C GLN A 61 7.20 8.86 9.00
N GLU A 62 6.98 9.53 7.86
CA GLU A 62 5.94 10.54 7.75
C GLU A 62 4.57 9.93 8.00
N THR A 63 4.32 8.75 7.41
CA THR A 63 3.07 8.02 7.56
C THR A 63 2.80 7.63 9.01
N LEU A 64 3.81 7.12 9.72
CA LEU A 64 3.71 6.79 11.15
C LEU A 64 3.37 7.99 12.04
N ARG A 65 3.85 9.18 11.69
CA ARG A 65 3.61 10.41 12.48
C ARG A 65 2.25 11.04 12.20
N ARG A 66 1.50 10.56 11.21
CA ARG A 66 0.19 11.13 10.87
C ARG A 66 -0.82 10.83 11.97
N ARG A 67 -1.58 11.85 12.37
CA ARG A 67 -2.66 11.74 13.37
C ARG A 67 -3.68 10.64 13.02
N VAL A 68 -3.92 10.41 11.73
CA VAL A 68 -4.85 9.38 11.22
C VAL A 68 -4.49 7.99 11.75
N PHE A 69 -3.20 7.64 11.82
CA PHE A 69 -2.78 6.35 12.35
C PHE A 69 -3.17 6.17 13.81
N TYR A 70 -2.90 7.18 14.65
CA TYR A 70 -3.26 7.13 16.07
C TYR A 70 -4.77 7.04 16.29
N ILE A 71 -5.58 7.73 15.47
CA ILE A 71 -7.04 7.65 15.54
C ILE A 71 -7.53 6.24 15.19
N VAL A 72 -7.01 5.65 14.10
CA VAL A 72 -7.39 4.30 13.69
C VAL A 72 -6.93 3.27 14.72
N LEU A 73 -5.71 3.39 15.26
CA LEU A 73 -5.20 2.51 16.31
C LEU A 73 -6.09 2.59 17.57
N LEU A 74 -6.40 3.80 18.04
CA LEU A 74 -7.30 4.01 19.19
C LEU A 74 -8.67 3.36 18.96
N LEU A 75 -9.26 3.57 17.78
CA LEU A 75 -10.56 3.02 17.41
C LEU A 75 -10.52 1.49 17.32
N THR A 76 -9.47 0.90 16.74
CA THR A 76 -9.28 -0.57 16.75
C THR A 76 -9.13 -1.12 18.15
N PHE A 77 -8.36 -0.46 19.01
CA PHE A 77 -8.16 -0.90 20.38
C PHE A 77 -9.47 -0.85 21.18
N LEU A 78 -10.25 0.22 21.02
CA LEU A 78 -11.56 0.37 21.68
C LEU A 78 -12.53 -0.74 21.26
N VAL A 79 -12.63 -1.04 19.96
CA VAL A 79 -13.51 -2.11 19.47
C VAL A 79 -13.05 -3.49 19.94
N VAL A 80 -11.74 -3.76 19.96
CA VAL A 80 -11.20 -5.01 20.49
C VAL A 80 -11.51 -5.18 21.97
N ILE A 81 -11.45 -4.10 22.77
CA ILE A 81 -11.85 -4.16 24.19
C ILE A 81 -13.36 -4.44 24.33
N MET A 82 -14.19 -3.76 23.55
CA MET A 82 -15.65 -3.98 23.59
C MET A 82 -15.99 -5.44 23.27
N ILE A 83 -15.41 -6.01 22.21
CA ILE A 83 -15.63 -7.42 21.86
C ILE A 83 -14.98 -8.36 22.89
N GLY A 84 -13.79 -8.00 23.39
CA GLY A 84 -13.06 -8.75 24.41
C GLY A 84 -13.82 -8.87 25.73
N SER A 85 -14.63 -7.86 26.10
CA SER A 85 -15.50 -7.95 27.28
C SER A 85 -16.51 -9.09 27.15
N GLN A 86 -17.06 -9.31 25.95
CA GLN A 86 -17.99 -10.42 25.67
C GLN A 86 -17.29 -11.78 25.68
N MET A 87 -16.00 -11.83 25.29
CA MET A 87 -15.17 -13.04 25.41
C MET A 87 -14.95 -13.47 26.87
N PHE A 88 -14.84 -12.51 27.79
CA PHE A 88 -14.71 -12.82 29.22
C PHE A 88 -15.95 -13.53 29.77
N PHE A 89 -17.15 -13.07 29.38
CA PHE A 89 -18.41 -13.73 29.76
C PHE A 89 -18.53 -15.16 29.23
N MET A 90 -18.03 -15.46 28.01
CA MET A 90 -18.01 -16.85 27.50
C MET A 90 -17.12 -17.78 28.30
N ARG A 91 -15.99 -17.30 28.84
CA ARG A 91 -15.12 -18.16 29.66
C ARG A 91 -15.85 -18.62 30.92
N MET A 92 -16.63 -17.74 31.52
CA MET A 92 -17.48 -18.08 32.67
C MET A 92 -18.57 -19.08 32.26
N ALA A 93 -19.21 -18.89 31.10
CA ALA A 93 -20.21 -19.82 30.57
C ALA A 93 -19.62 -21.20 30.19
N ARG A 94 -18.36 -21.26 29.73
CA ARG A 94 -17.67 -22.53 29.39
C ARG A 94 -17.49 -23.45 30.59
N HIS A 95 -17.39 -22.89 31.80
CA HIS A 95 -17.36 -23.66 33.05
C HIS A 95 -18.73 -24.21 33.46
N ALA A 96 -19.82 -23.73 32.87
CA ALA A 96 -21.20 -24.14 33.18
C ALA A 96 -21.73 -25.31 32.32
N GLY A 97 -20.94 -25.86 31.39
CA GLY A 97 -21.21 -27.19 30.79
C GLY A 97 -21.76 -27.22 29.35
N GLU A 98 -22.09 -26.09 28.70
CA GLU A 98 -22.54 -26.08 27.30
C GLU A 98 -21.39 -25.87 26.32
N THR A 99 -20.82 -26.97 25.83
CA THR A 99 -19.60 -26.94 25.01
C THR A 99 -19.82 -26.48 23.56
N GLN A 100 -21.00 -26.72 22.98
CA GLN A 100 -21.27 -26.41 21.57
C GLN A 100 -21.69 -24.96 21.32
N ILE A 101 -22.51 -24.39 22.20
CA ILE A 101 -22.96 -22.98 22.09
C ILE A 101 -21.77 -22.04 22.30
N VAL A 102 -20.89 -22.36 23.26
CA VAL A 102 -19.70 -21.56 23.55
C VAL A 102 -18.68 -21.59 22.39
N THR A 103 -18.54 -22.70 21.67
CA THR A 103 -17.62 -22.77 20.52
C THR A 103 -18.11 -21.96 19.32
N ASN A 104 -19.40 -22.05 18.97
CA ASN A 104 -19.95 -21.29 17.84
C ASN A 104 -19.92 -19.79 18.12
N MET A 105 -20.22 -19.40 19.36
CA MET A 105 -20.20 -18.01 19.76
C MET A 105 -18.77 -17.43 19.75
N GLY A 106 -17.78 -18.19 20.23
CA GLY A 106 -16.36 -17.77 20.17
C GLY A 106 -15.85 -17.54 18.75
N VAL A 107 -16.30 -18.36 17.78
CA VAL A 107 -16.00 -18.19 16.36
C VAL A 107 -16.61 -16.90 15.80
N HIS A 108 -17.87 -16.59 16.12
CA HIS A 108 -18.51 -15.35 15.65
C HIS A 108 -17.78 -14.09 16.15
N PHE A 109 -17.32 -14.11 17.40
CA PHE A 109 -16.54 -12.98 17.93
C PHE A 109 -15.17 -12.85 17.25
N MET A 110 -14.53 -13.95 16.90
CA MET A 110 -13.32 -13.92 16.08
C MET A 110 -13.57 -13.33 14.70
N GLN A 111 -14.63 -13.75 14.03
CA GLN A 111 -15.02 -13.21 12.74
C GLN A 111 -15.27 -11.69 12.82
N MET A 112 -15.89 -11.21 13.90
CA MET A 112 -16.09 -9.77 14.10
C MET A 112 -14.79 -9.01 14.30
N ILE A 113 -13.87 -9.49 15.15
CA ILE A 113 -12.58 -8.83 15.39
C ILE A 113 -11.76 -8.77 14.11
N VAL A 114 -11.63 -9.90 13.41
CA VAL A 114 -10.84 -10.00 12.18
C VAL A 114 -11.48 -9.21 11.05
N GLY A 115 -12.81 -9.26 10.93
CA GLY A 115 -13.58 -8.47 9.96
C GLY A 115 -13.42 -6.97 10.18
N PHE A 116 -13.45 -6.54 11.45
CA PHE A 116 -13.21 -5.15 11.81
C PHE A 116 -11.78 -4.71 11.49
N TRP A 117 -10.79 -5.56 11.79
CA TRP A 117 -9.39 -5.28 11.44
C TRP A 117 -9.18 -5.12 9.93
N ASN A 118 -9.80 -6.01 9.15
CA ASN A 118 -9.77 -5.94 7.69
C ASN A 118 -10.39 -4.63 7.17
N PHE A 119 -11.57 -4.27 7.69
CA PHE A 119 -12.22 -3.01 7.35
C PHE A 119 -11.34 -1.80 7.70
N ALA A 120 -10.70 -1.80 8.88
CA ALA A 120 -9.76 -0.76 9.28
C ALA A 120 -8.56 -0.68 8.34
N ALA A 121 -8.00 -1.83 7.93
CA ALA A 121 -6.88 -1.90 6.99
C ALA A 121 -7.25 -1.34 5.61
N LEU A 122 -8.44 -1.67 5.10
CA LEU A 122 -8.97 -1.13 3.84
C LEU A 122 -9.17 0.39 3.93
N PHE A 123 -9.78 0.87 5.02
CA PHE A 123 -9.97 2.30 5.25
C PHE A 123 -8.62 3.05 5.30
N LEU A 124 -7.63 2.47 5.97
CA LEU A 124 -6.27 2.99 6.07
C LEU A 124 -5.60 3.01 4.69
N ALA A 125 -5.75 1.95 3.89
CA ALA A 125 -5.20 1.88 2.53
C ALA A 125 -5.74 3.01 1.63
N LEU A 126 -7.04 3.27 1.70
CA LEU A 126 -7.71 4.33 0.94
C LEU A 126 -7.28 5.73 1.40
N PHE A 127 -7.27 5.97 2.72
CA PHE A 127 -6.91 7.28 3.27
C PHE A 127 -5.42 7.60 3.07
N LEU A 128 -4.53 6.65 3.34
CA LEU A 128 -3.09 6.87 3.15
C LEU A 128 -2.74 6.96 1.67
N GLY A 129 -3.36 6.16 0.81
CA GLY A 129 -3.20 6.28 -0.63
C GLY A 129 -3.64 7.66 -1.13
N GLY A 130 -4.83 8.11 -0.71
CA GLY A 130 -5.40 9.40 -1.11
C GLY A 130 -4.63 10.62 -0.61
N ILE A 131 -4.16 10.61 0.65
CA ILE A 131 -3.42 11.73 1.23
C ILE A 131 -1.93 11.68 0.84
N GLY A 132 -1.38 10.49 0.60
CA GLY A 132 0.05 10.25 0.44
C GLY A 132 0.74 11.17 -0.56
N VAL A 133 0.18 11.35 -1.76
CA VAL A 133 0.74 12.24 -2.80
C VAL A 133 0.10 13.62 -2.77
N SER A 134 -1.22 13.69 -2.57
CA SER A 134 -1.93 14.96 -2.66
C SER A 134 -1.55 15.95 -1.54
N SER A 135 -1.17 15.50 -0.35
CA SER A 135 -0.73 16.43 0.71
C SER A 135 0.58 17.15 0.36
N GLU A 136 1.47 16.50 -0.38
CA GLU A 136 2.75 17.09 -0.80
C GLU A 136 2.58 18.05 -1.99
N ILE A 137 1.62 17.74 -2.89
CA ILE A 137 1.24 18.65 -3.98
C ILE A 137 0.66 19.95 -3.42
N SER A 138 -0.24 19.86 -2.43
CA SER A 138 -0.88 21.02 -1.82
C SER A 138 0.06 21.85 -0.94
N ALA A 139 1.05 21.22 -0.29
CA ALA A 139 1.97 21.89 0.63
C ALA A 139 3.14 22.63 -0.06
N ARG A 140 3.17 22.74 -1.39
CA ARG A 140 4.28 23.32 -2.21
C ARG A 140 5.67 22.73 -1.94
N THR A 141 5.78 21.67 -1.13
CA THR A 141 7.03 21.03 -0.73
C THR A 141 7.65 20.22 -1.87
N ILE A 142 6.85 19.82 -2.87
CA ILE A 142 7.34 19.18 -4.10
C ILE A 142 8.38 20.05 -4.82
N VAL A 143 8.24 21.38 -4.79
CA VAL A 143 9.15 22.30 -5.49
C VAL A 143 10.55 22.29 -4.86
N HIS A 144 10.64 22.03 -3.55
CA HIS A 144 11.92 21.97 -2.83
C HIS A 144 12.61 20.60 -2.99
N VAL A 145 11.84 19.51 -3.09
CA VAL A 145 12.36 18.14 -3.33
C VAL A 145 12.78 17.94 -4.78
N MET A 146 12.13 18.59 -5.75
CA MET A 146 12.48 18.54 -7.18
C MET A 146 13.79 19.25 -7.55
N SER A 147 14.44 19.93 -6.59
CA SER A 147 15.81 20.43 -6.77
C SER A 147 16.84 19.30 -7.01
N ARG A 148 16.49 18.04 -6.69
CA ARG A 148 17.28 16.85 -7.02
C ARG A 148 16.71 16.16 -8.26
N PRO A 149 17.54 15.79 -9.27
CA PRO A 149 17.07 15.14 -10.49
C PRO A 149 16.64 13.68 -10.21
N VAL A 150 15.43 13.50 -9.68
CA VAL A 150 14.81 12.20 -9.43
C VAL A 150 13.77 11.96 -10.52
N LYS A 151 13.85 10.79 -11.18
CA LYS A 151 12.85 10.39 -12.19
C LYS A 151 11.46 10.35 -11.52
N ARG A 152 10.43 10.87 -12.21
CA ARG A 152 9.04 10.95 -11.69
C ARG A 152 8.49 9.61 -11.19
N TRP A 153 8.79 8.51 -11.89
CA TRP A 153 8.41 7.16 -11.47
C TRP A 153 9.05 6.72 -10.16
N VAL A 154 10.33 7.05 -9.94
CA VAL A 154 11.07 6.63 -8.74
C VAL A 154 10.50 7.32 -7.50
N TYR A 155 10.07 8.57 -7.63
CA TYR A 155 9.40 9.30 -6.56
C TYR A 155 8.05 8.66 -6.20
N LEU A 156 7.18 8.44 -7.20
CA LEU A 156 5.85 7.86 -6.99
C LEU A 156 5.94 6.44 -6.40
N LEU A 157 6.87 5.64 -6.92
CA LEU A 157 7.11 4.27 -6.48
C LEU A 157 7.62 4.22 -5.03
N GLY A 158 8.60 5.07 -4.67
CA GLY A 158 9.11 5.12 -3.30
C GLY A 158 8.05 5.56 -2.29
N ARG A 159 7.21 6.52 -2.67
CA ARG A 159 6.08 6.97 -1.83
C ARG A 159 5.08 5.85 -1.60
N TRP A 160 4.69 5.16 -2.67
CA TRP A 160 3.75 4.04 -2.57
C TRP A 160 4.32 2.90 -1.74
N PHE A 161 5.58 2.52 -1.91
CA PHE A 161 6.23 1.52 -1.07
C PHE A 161 6.26 1.91 0.42
N GLY A 162 6.44 3.20 0.74
CA GLY A 162 6.38 3.66 2.13
C GLY A 162 5.00 3.43 2.76
N ILE A 163 3.93 3.67 1.98
CA ILE A 163 2.54 3.39 2.39
C ILE A 163 2.30 1.88 2.49
N LEU A 164 2.82 1.08 1.54
CA LEU A 164 2.68 -0.38 1.54
C LEU A 164 3.35 -1.02 2.75
N ILE A 165 4.58 -0.63 3.10
CA ILE A 165 5.29 -1.15 4.28
C ILE A 165 4.48 -0.91 5.55
N PHE A 166 3.92 0.30 5.67
CA PHE A 166 3.07 0.65 6.80
C PHE A 166 1.78 -0.18 6.84
N LEU A 167 1.09 -0.33 5.72
CA LEU A 167 -0.10 -1.19 5.63
C LEU A 167 0.24 -2.64 5.98
N TYR A 168 1.35 -3.17 5.46
CA TYR A 168 1.77 -4.53 5.71
C TYR A 168 2.10 -4.78 7.18
N LEU A 169 2.76 -3.83 7.84
CA LEU A 169 3.01 -3.89 9.28
C LEU A 169 1.68 -3.87 10.06
N PHE A 170 0.73 -3.03 9.66
CA PHE A 170 -0.60 -3.00 10.27
C PHE A 170 -1.33 -4.34 10.10
N LEU A 171 -1.40 -4.90 8.89
CA LEU A 171 -2.01 -6.21 8.68
C LEU A 171 -1.29 -7.32 9.48
N LEU A 172 0.04 -7.25 9.59
CA LEU A 172 0.83 -8.21 10.36
C LEU A 172 0.49 -8.18 11.86
N VAL A 173 0.33 -6.98 12.43
CA VAL A 173 -0.10 -6.83 13.83
C VAL A 173 -1.49 -7.44 14.04
N GLY A 174 -2.43 -7.24 13.12
CA GLY A 174 -3.75 -7.87 13.18
C GLY A 174 -3.69 -9.40 13.05
N MET A 175 -2.83 -9.91 12.17
CA MET A 175 -2.59 -11.34 12.00
C MET A 175 -2.05 -11.98 13.30
N ALA A 176 -1.01 -11.38 13.86
CA ALA A 176 -0.42 -11.84 15.11
C ALA A 176 -1.44 -11.77 16.27
N GLY A 177 -2.23 -10.69 16.33
CA GLY A 177 -3.32 -10.56 17.29
C GLY A 177 -4.38 -11.65 17.15
N ALA A 178 -4.88 -11.89 15.95
CA ALA A 178 -5.88 -12.92 15.69
C ALA A 178 -5.39 -14.32 16.06
N LEU A 179 -4.14 -14.66 15.71
CA LEU A 179 -3.52 -15.94 16.07
C LEU A 179 -3.37 -16.08 17.60
N LEU A 180 -2.91 -15.02 18.27
CA LEU A 180 -2.76 -15.01 19.73
C LEU A 180 -4.10 -15.26 20.41
N VAL A 181 -5.15 -14.52 20.05
CA VAL A 181 -6.48 -14.71 20.65
C VAL A 181 -7.04 -16.10 20.31
N SER A 182 -6.79 -16.64 19.11
CA SER A 182 -7.24 -17.98 18.72
C SER A 182 -6.61 -19.08 19.58
N VAL A 183 -5.31 -18.99 19.84
CA VAL A 183 -4.60 -19.91 20.75
C VAL A 183 -5.11 -19.76 22.19
N TRP A 184 -5.34 -18.52 22.64
CA TRP A 184 -5.86 -18.23 23.98
C TRP A 184 -7.27 -18.79 24.24
N LEU A 185 -8.08 -18.99 23.19
CA LEU A 185 -9.45 -19.52 23.30
C LEU A 185 -9.56 -20.99 22.89
N ASN A 186 -8.45 -21.63 22.48
CA ASN A 186 -8.43 -22.98 21.89
C ASN A 186 -9.44 -23.13 20.75
N ILE A 187 -9.53 -22.11 19.89
CA ILE A 187 -10.40 -22.14 18.70
C ILE A 187 -9.61 -22.82 17.58
N PRO A 188 -10.16 -23.89 16.97
CA PRO A 188 -9.51 -24.57 15.85
C PRO A 188 -9.49 -23.66 14.63
N PHE A 189 -8.35 -23.56 13.96
CA PHE A 189 -8.16 -22.78 12.74
C PHE A 189 -7.97 -23.70 11.54
N ALA A 190 -8.52 -23.30 10.39
CA ALA A 190 -8.29 -24.00 9.13
C ALA A 190 -6.88 -23.70 8.56
N SER A 191 -6.32 -24.64 7.80
CA SER A 191 -5.05 -24.45 7.06
C SER A 191 -5.16 -23.37 5.97
N THR A 192 -6.36 -22.98 5.58
CA THR A 192 -6.66 -21.92 4.59
C THR A 192 -6.45 -20.50 5.14
N LEU A 193 -6.21 -20.36 6.44
CA LEU A 193 -6.02 -19.06 7.10
C LEU A 193 -4.87 -18.24 6.47
N TRP A 194 -3.78 -18.88 6.04
CA TRP A 194 -2.69 -18.20 5.33
C TRP A 194 -3.15 -17.55 4.01
N LEU A 195 -4.00 -18.24 3.24
CA LEU A 195 -4.54 -17.71 1.98
C LEU A 195 -5.43 -16.49 2.25
N ALA A 196 -6.20 -16.52 3.33
CA ALA A 196 -7.06 -15.41 3.74
C ALA A 196 -6.24 -14.15 4.11
N PHE A 197 -5.08 -14.31 4.73
CA PHE A 197 -4.14 -13.20 4.94
C PHE A 197 -3.54 -12.71 3.63
N ALA A 198 -3.08 -13.62 2.77
CA ALA A 198 -2.51 -13.26 1.46
C ALA A 198 -3.50 -12.45 0.61
N GLU A 199 -4.78 -12.82 0.60
CA GLU A 199 -5.85 -12.07 -0.05
C GLU A 199 -5.93 -10.63 0.49
N ASN A 200 -5.93 -10.45 1.81
CA ASN A 200 -5.99 -9.12 2.44
C ASN A 200 -4.79 -8.24 2.09
N TYR A 201 -3.58 -8.81 2.03
CA TYR A 201 -2.39 -8.08 1.62
C TYR A 201 -2.51 -7.57 0.17
N VAL A 202 -2.99 -8.42 -0.73
CA VAL A 202 -3.17 -8.05 -2.15
C VAL A 202 -4.27 -7.01 -2.31
N MET A 203 -5.40 -7.16 -1.62
CA MET A 203 -6.49 -6.16 -1.65
C MET A 203 -6.03 -4.79 -1.11
N ALA A 204 -5.33 -4.76 0.03
CA ALA A 204 -4.79 -3.51 0.59
C ALA A 204 -3.82 -2.81 -0.38
N THR A 205 -3.01 -3.59 -1.09
CA THR A 205 -2.08 -3.10 -2.11
C THR A 205 -2.84 -2.49 -3.29
N PHE A 206 -3.86 -3.17 -3.78
CA PHE A 206 -4.70 -2.70 -4.88
C PHE A 206 -5.39 -1.37 -4.53
N TYR A 207 -6.12 -1.32 -3.41
CA TYR A 207 -6.87 -0.13 -3.03
C TYR A 207 -5.97 1.07 -2.70
N SER A 208 -4.81 0.84 -2.07
CA SER A 208 -3.84 1.92 -1.86
C SER A 208 -3.28 2.46 -3.17
N GLY A 209 -3.02 1.60 -4.16
CA GLY A 209 -2.57 2.00 -5.50
C GLY A 209 -3.63 2.79 -6.27
N VAL A 210 -4.88 2.36 -6.23
CA VAL A 210 -6.02 3.07 -6.85
C VAL A 210 -6.22 4.45 -6.21
N ALA A 211 -6.25 4.51 -4.87
CA ALA A 211 -6.41 5.76 -4.14
C ALA A 211 -5.27 6.74 -4.43
N LEU A 212 -4.04 6.24 -4.50
CA LEU A 212 -2.86 7.01 -4.86
C LEU A 212 -2.96 7.52 -6.31
N GLY A 213 -3.39 6.70 -7.25
CA GLY A 213 -3.65 7.11 -8.63
C GLY A 213 -4.68 8.23 -8.73
N PHE A 214 -5.81 8.13 -8.03
CA PHE A 214 -6.81 9.20 -7.99
C PHE A 214 -6.29 10.48 -7.31
N SER A 215 -5.42 10.36 -6.30
CA SER A 215 -4.83 11.50 -5.60
C SER A 215 -3.92 12.38 -6.47
N VAL A 216 -3.40 11.83 -7.58
CA VAL A 216 -2.63 12.60 -8.56
C VAL A 216 -3.52 13.59 -9.32
N VAL A 217 -4.78 13.21 -9.54
CA VAL A 217 -5.72 14.00 -10.34
C VAL A 217 -6.56 14.91 -9.45
N MET A 218 -7.06 14.39 -8.33
CA MET A 218 -8.06 15.01 -7.48
C MET A 218 -7.54 15.37 -6.08
N PRO A 219 -8.22 16.27 -5.34
CA PRO A 219 -7.96 16.49 -3.92
C PRO A 219 -8.07 15.19 -3.09
N PRO A 220 -7.40 15.09 -1.93
CA PRO A 220 -7.31 13.84 -1.17
C PRO A 220 -8.68 13.30 -0.74
N MET A 221 -9.60 14.22 -0.40
CA MET A 221 -10.95 13.87 0.05
C MET A 221 -11.74 13.19 -1.07
N LEU A 222 -11.71 13.73 -2.29
CA LEU A 222 -12.41 13.14 -3.43
C LEU A 222 -11.76 11.84 -3.89
N ALA A 223 -10.43 11.77 -3.91
CA ALA A 223 -9.70 10.56 -4.27
C ALA A 223 -10.01 9.39 -3.31
N GLY A 224 -10.02 9.66 -2.00
CA GLY A 224 -10.38 8.67 -0.98
C GLY A 224 -11.83 8.19 -1.14
N THR A 225 -12.78 9.10 -1.31
CA THR A 225 -14.20 8.75 -1.49
C THR A 225 -14.46 7.95 -2.76
N LEU A 226 -13.81 8.32 -3.88
CA LEU A 226 -13.93 7.57 -5.14
C LEU A 226 -13.32 6.17 -5.05
N ALA A 227 -12.15 6.04 -4.41
CA ALA A 227 -11.54 4.75 -4.19
C ALA A 227 -12.38 3.87 -3.23
N PHE A 228 -13.03 4.48 -2.24
CA PHE A 228 -13.99 3.80 -1.36
C PHE A 228 -15.23 3.32 -2.13
N LEU A 229 -15.82 4.16 -2.99
CA LEU A 229 -16.91 3.75 -3.88
C LEU A 229 -16.50 2.56 -4.76
N LEU A 230 -15.27 2.57 -5.28
CA LEU A 230 -14.73 1.48 -6.08
C LEU A 230 -14.56 0.17 -5.28
N SER A 231 -14.31 0.25 -3.97
CA SER A 231 -14.21 -0.93 -3.11
C SER A 231 -15.55 -1.63 -2.84
N ILE A 232 -16.65 -0.89 -2.91
CA ILE A 232 -18.01 -1.41 -2.70
C ILE A 232 -18.58 -1.98 -4.01
N LEU A 233 -18.09 -1.48 -5.15
CA LEU A 233 -18.59 -1.79 -6.49
C LEU A 233 -18.76 -3.31 -6.77
N PRO A 234 -17.75 -4.17 -6.49
CA PRO A 234 -17.86 -5.58 -6.84
C PRO A 234 -18.93 -6.31 -6.02
N SER A 235 -19.12 -5.92 -4.76
CA SER A 235 -20.14 -6.46 -3.87
C SER A 235 -21.56 -6.13 -4.36
N ILE A 236 -21.76 -4.91 -4.87
CA ILE A 236 -23.03 -4.50 -5.50
C ILE A 236 -23.21 -5.23 -6.83
N ALA A 237 -22.15 -5.32 -7.63
CA ALA A 237 -22.17 -5.97 -8.94
C ALA A 237 -22.53 -7.45 -8.85
N GLN A 238 -21.97 -8.20 -7.89
CA GLN A 238 -22.28 -9.61 -7.67
C GLN A 238 -23.77 -9.82 -7.40
N ASN A 239 -24.39 -9.00 -6.55
CA ASN A 239 -25.82 -9.08 -6.26
C ASN A 239 -26.68 -8.77 -7.50
N ALA A 240 -26.25 -7.80 -8.33
CA ALA A 240 -26.97 -7.38 -9.52
C ALA A 240 -26.84 -8.33 -10.73
N ILE A 241 -25.82 -9.19 -10.77
CA ILE A 241 -25.60 -10.15 -11.87
C ILE A 241 -26.66 -11.25 -11.90
N HIS A 242 -27.30 -11.54 -10.76
CA HIS A 242 -28.37 -12.52 -10.66
C HIS A 242 -29.74 -12.01 -11.13
N ASP A 243 -29.90 -10.70 -11.35
CA ASP A 243 -31.15 -10.14 -11.87
C ASP A 243 -31.28 -10.29 -13.40
N PRO A 244 -32.44 -10.74 -13.92
CA PRO A 244 -32.63 -11.01 -15.35
C PRO A 244 -32.76 -9.75 -16.22
N ARG A 245 -32.79 -8.54 -15.64
CA ARG A 245 -32.98 -7.28 -16.38
C ARG A 245 -31.67 -6.81 -17.01
N TRP A 246 -31.60 -6.83 -18.35
CA TRP A 246 -30.41 -6.46 -19.14
C TRP A 246 -29.82 -5.07 -18.81
N LEU A 247 -30.65 -4.10 -18.43
CA LEU A 247 -30.24 -2.71 -18.16
C LEU A 247 -29.28 -2.58 -16.97
N HIS A 248 -29.37 -3.48 -15.99
CA HIS A 248 -28.45 -3.49 -14.83
C HIS A 248 -27.25 -4.41 -15.05
N ARG A 249 -27.36 -5.37 -15.96
CA ARG A 249 -26.35 -6.40 -16.19
C ARG A 249 -25.06 -5.85 -16.79
N MET A 250 -25.14 -4.96 -17.78
CA MET A 250 -23.96 -4.35 -18.42
C MET A 250 -23.13 -3.47 -17.46
N PRO A 251 -23.71 -2.51 -16.73
CA PRO A 251 -22.95 -1.74 -15.74
C PRO A 251 -22.47 -2.60 -14.56
N ALA A 252 -23.22 -3.63 -14.15
CA ALA A 252 -22.76 -4.58 -13.14
C ALA A 252 -21.54 -5.40 -13.63
N LEU A 253 -21.53 -5.84 -14.90
CA LEU A 253 -20.40 -6.57 -15.47
C LEU A 253 -19.14 -5.69 -15.52
N VAL A 254 -19.29 -4.43 -15.96
CA VAL A 254 -18.21 -3.45 -15.99
C VAL A 254 -17.69 -3.18 -14.58
N GLY A 255 -18.58 -3.02 -13.60
CA GLY A 255 -18.21 -2.81 -12.20
C GLY A 255 -17.50 -4.01 -11.57
N TYR A 256 -17.89 -5.23 -11.94
CA TYR A 256 -17.23 -6.47 -11.52
C TYR A 256 -15.80 -6.57 -12.05
N TYR A 257 -15.56 -6.25 -13.32
CA TYR A 257 -14.23 -6.30 -13.94
C TYR A 257 -13.30 -5.13 -13.58
N LEU A 258 -13.86 -4.01 -13.12
CA LEU A 258 -13.11 -2.83 -12.67
C LEU A 258 -12.50 -3.01 -11.27
N GLY A 259 -13.16 -3.80 -10.43
CA GLY A 259 -12.66 -4.14 -9.10
C GLY A 259 -11.68 -5.31 -9.14
N PRO A 260 -10.92 -5.52 -8.04
CA PRO A 260 -10.12 -6.72 -7.90
C PRO A 260 -11.07 -7.93 -7.83
N ALA A 261 -10.65 -9.05 -8.40
CA ALA A 261 -11.38 -10.30 -8.29
C ALA A 261 -11.55 -10.66 -6.81
N GLN A 262 -12.79 -10.63 -6.34
CA GLN A 262 -13.16 -11.07 -4.99
C GLN A 262 -13.26 -12.58 -4.99
N MET A 263 -12.70 -13.22 -3.95
CA MET A 263 -12.87 -14.65 -3.79
C MET A 263 -14.36 -14.95 -3.55
N PRO A 264 -14.91 -16.03 -4.14
CA PRO A 264 -16.35 -16.35 -4.05
C PRO A 264 -16.81 -16.66 -2.62
N VAL A 265 -15.85 -16.81 -1.72
CA VAL A 265 -15.98 -17.27 -0.35
C VAL A 265 -15.11 -16.35 0.52
N LYS A 266 -15.65 -15.85 1.64
CA LYS A 266 -14.87 -14.99 2.56
C LYS A 266 -13.97 -15.88 3.41
N LEU A 267 -12.80 -16.28 2.86
CA LEU A 267 -11.89 -17.24 3.50
C LEU A 267 -11.53 -16.85 4.93
N MET A 268 -11.38 -15.56 5.20
CA MET A 268 -11.07 -15.09 6.55
C MET A 268 -12.16 -15.46 7.54
N ALA A 269 -13.42 -15.20 7.22
CA ALA A 269 -14.53 -15.52 8.11
C ALA A 269 -14.72 -17.04 8.25
N GLU A 270 -14.63 -17.77 7.14
CA GLU A 270 -14.90 -19.20 7.11
C GLU A 270 -13.77 -20.06 7.69
N SER A 271 -12.52 -19.56 7.66
CA SER A 271 -11.38 -20.23 8.30
C SER A 271 -11.57 -20.45 9.81
N PHE A 272 -12.38 -19.60 10.45
CA PHE A 272 -12.77 -19.74 11.85
C PHE A 272 -14.09 -20.52 12.01
N ALA A 273 -14.95 -20.57 10.98
CA ALA A 273 -16.25 -21.26 11.00
C ALA A 273 -16.17 -22.79 10.90
N LYS A 274 -14.98 -23.36 10.66
CA LYS A 274 -14.76 -24.82 10.53
C LYS A 274 -15.52 -25.46 9.35
N GLU A 275 -16.09 -24.65 8.46
CA GLU A 275 -16.73 -25.11 7.25
C GLU A 275 -15.67 -25.64 6.28
N ARG A 276 -15.87 -26.86 5.76
CA ARG A 276 -14.88 -27.48 4.86
C ARG A 276 -14.87 -26.71 3.55
N LEU A 277 -13.86 -25.84 3.37
CA LEU A 277 -13.59 -25.22 2.08
C LEU A 277 -13.29 -26.31 1.04
N HIS A 278 -14.01 -26.28 -0.08
CA HIS A 278 -13.63 -27.03 -1.28
C HIS A 278 -12.19 -26.66 -1.65
N THR A 279 -11.32 -27.66 -1.61
CA THR A 279 -9.87 -27.48 -1.49
C THR A 279 -9.21 -27.28 -2.86
N ASP A 280 -9.74 -26.38 -3.68
CA ASP A 280 -9.18 -26.06 -4.99
C ASP A 280 -8.16 -24.91 -4.86
N TYR A 281 -6.97 -25.22 -4.32
CA TYR A 281 -5.86 -24.26 -4.17
C TYR A 281 -5.51 -23.52 -5.48
N TRP A 282 -5.72 -24.17 -6.62
CA TRP A 282 -5.47 -23.61 -7.94
C TRP A 282 -6.34 -22.40 -8.26
N LEU A 283 -7.62 -22.43 -7.89
CA LEU A 283 -8.54 -21.31 -8.12
C LEU A 283 -8.11 -20.08 -7.32
N TYR A 284 -7.74 -20.28 -6.05
CA TYR A 284 -7.26 -19.19 -5.19
C TYR A 284 -5.95 -18.58 -5.68
N LEU A 285 -5.01 -19.40 -6.16
CA LEU A 285 -3.74 -18.91 -6.70
C LEU A 285 -3.95 -18.09 -7.98
N ARG A 286 -4.89 -18.51 -8.84
CA ARG A 286 -5.28 -17.76 -10.03
C ARG A 286 -5.86 -16.39 -9.69
N VAL A 287 -6.78 -16.33 -8.72
CA VAL A 287 -7.38 -15.06 -8.26
C VAL A 287 -6.32 -14.12 -7.68
N LEU A 288 -5.39 -14.63 -6.88
CA LEU A 288 -4.26 -13.84 -6.36
C LEU A 288 -3.38 -13.32 -7.50
N GLY A 289 -3.07 -14.15 -8.50
CA GLY A 289 -2.29 -13.77 -9.66
C GLY A 289 -2.97 -12.67 -10.50
N GLU A 290 -4.27 -12.81 -10.76
CA GLU A 290 -5.08 -11.81 -11.46
C GLU A 290 -5.06 -10.48 -10.69
N ASN A 291 -5.24 -10.50 -9.37
CA ASN A 291 -5.20 -9.28 -8.55
C ASN A 291 -3.81 -8.60 -8.53
N ILE A 292 -2.72 -9.35 -8.52
CA ILE A 292 -1.36 -8.79 -8.65
C ILE A 292 -1.19 -8.12 -10.03
N PHE A 293 -1.73 -8.72 -11.10
CA PHE A 293 -1.72 -8.11 -12.42
C PHE A 293 -2.49 -6.78 -12.44
N TYR A 294 -3.68 -6.75 -11.81
CA TYR A 294 -4.46 -5.52 -11.63
C TYR A 294 -3.70 -4.44 -10.86
N VAL A 295 -2.96 -4.81 -9.79
CA VAL A 295 -2.11 -3.89 -9.04
C VAL A 295 -1.06 -3.24 -9.95
N VAL A 296 -0.37 -4.04 -10.77
CA VAL A 296 0.64 -3.54 -11.72
C VAL A 296 -0.01 -2.63 -12.77
N ALA A 297 -1.16 -3.01 -13.31
CA ALA A 297 -1.91 -2.20 -14.28
C ALA A 297 -2.33 -0.84 -13.70
N VAL A 298 -2.91 -0.83 -12.49
CA VAL A 298 -3.27 0.40 -11.76
C VAL A 298 -2.04 1.27 -11.53
N PHE A 299 -0.92 0.67 -11.12
CA PHE A 299 0.32 1.40 -10.92
C PHE A 299 0.78 2.06 -12.21
N VAL A 300 0.82 1.33 -13.34
CA VAL A 300 1.20 1.85 -14.67
C VAL A 300 0.29 3.00 -15.12
N VAL A 301 -1.01 2.90 -14.87
CA VAL A 301 -1.99 3.95 -15.18
C VAL A 301 -1.76 5.19 -14.31
N ALA A 302 -1.66 5.03 -12.98
CA ALA A 302 -1.37 6.12 -12.03
C ALA A 302 -0.09 6.85 -12.42
N THR A 303 0.89 6.05 -12.80
CA THR A 303 2.10 6.46 -13.45
C THR A 303 1.76 7.35 -14.67
N PHE A 304 1.16 6.79 -15.72
CA PHE A 304 0.91 7.50 -16.97
C PHE A 304 0.23 8.87 -16.80
N PHE A 305 -0.73 8.97 -15.88
CA PHE A 305 -1.38 10.24 -15.50
C PHE A 305 -0.40 11.24 -14.88
N PHE A 306 0.48 10.82 -13.98
CA PHE A 306 1.51 11.66 -13.38
C PHE A 306 2.53 12.20 -14.41
N ARG A 307 2.80 11.45 -15.49
CA ARG A 307 3.66 11.94 -16.58
C ARG A 307 3.01 13.08 -17.36
N ARG A 308 1.70 13.00 -17.59
CA ARG A 308 0.93 14.00 -18.36
C ARG A 308 0.63 15.28 -17.58
N ARG A 309 0.63 15.23 -16.24
CA ARG A 309 0.49 16.45 -15.42
C ARG A 309 1.77 17.28 -15.52
N GLU A 310 1.74 18.34 -16.32
CA GLU A 310 2.70 19.43 -16.18
C GLU A 310 2.41 20.12 -14.84
N VAL A 311 3.35 20.05 -13.91
CA VAL A 311 3.29 20.83 -12.68
C VAL A 311 3.48 22.29 -13.07
N ARG A 312 2.37 22.96 -13.38
CA ARG A 312 2.35 24.38 -13.72
C ARG A 312 2.54 25.13 -12.40
N VAL A 313 3.80 25.48 -12.11
CA VAL A 313 4.16 26.33 -10.98
C VAL A 313 3.59 27.71 -11.28
N ARG A 314 2.56 28.12 -10.54
CA ARG A 314 1.99 29.47 -10.57
C ARG A 314 2.09 30.06 -9.17
#